data_AF-A0A417YJT0-F1
#
_entry.id   AF-A0A417YJT0-F1
#
_cell.length_a   1.000
_cell.length_b   1.000
_cell.length_c   1.000
_cell.angle_alpha   90.00
_cell.angle_beta   90.00
_cell.angle_gamma   90.00
#
_symmetry.space_group_name_H-M   'P 1'
#
loop_
_entity.id
_entity.type
_entity.pdbx_description
1 polymer ?
#
loop_
_entity_poly.entity_id
_entity_poly.type
_entity_poly.pdbx_seq_one_letter_code
_entity_poly.pdbx_strand_id
1 'polypeptide(L)' 'MNNFVQYYMDARKKDSKPENRQLIFTAVARSIAEMGTIEDLKSLVSYYESEWGKNFDEENNIA' A
#
# COMPACT_ATOMS: atom_id res chain seq x y z
N MET A 1 -14.35 1.60 1.79
CA MET A 1 -12.91 1.44 1.50
C MET A 1 -12.78 0.52 0.31
N ASN A 2 -11.89 0.82 -0.64
CA ASN A 2 -11.69 0.04 -1.85
C ASN A 2 -11.20 -1.39 -1.52
N ASN A 3 -11.77 -2.42 -2.16
CA ASN A 3 -11.40 -3.82 -1.92
C ASN A 3 -9.91 -4.10 -2.16
N PHE A 4 -9.30 -3.49 -3.18
CA PHE A 4 -7.87 -3.65 -3.47
C PHE A 4 -6.97 -3.01 -2.42
N VAL A 5 -7.36 -1.83 -1.91
CA VAL A 5 -6.65 -1.19 -0.79
C VAL A 5 -6.75 -2.06 0.46
N GLN A 6 -7.93 -2.64 0.73
CA GLN A 6 -8.10 -3.56 1.85
C GLN A 6 -7.20 -4.81 1.71
N TYR A 7 -7.13 -5.40 0.51
CA TYR A 7 -6.21 -6.52 0.24
C TYR A 7 -4.76 -6.16 0.48
N TYR A 8 -4.33 -4.99 0.00
CA TYR A 8 -2.99 -4.48 0.26
C TYR A 8 -2.72 -4.34 1.76
N MET A 9 -3.64 -3.73 2.51
CA MET A 9 -3.54 -3.58 3.97
C MET A 9 -3.44 -4.93 4.68
N ASP A 10 -4.26 -5.91 4.30
CA ASP A 10 -4.27 -7.22 4.95
C ASP A 10 -3.03 -8.04 4.60
N ALA A 11 -2.49 -7.90 3.39
CA ALA A 11 -1.19 -8.46 3.02
C ALA A 11 -0.05 -7.81 3.82
N ARG A 12 -0.06 -6.48 3.98
CA ARG A 12 0.90 -5.74 4.82
C ARG A 12 0.85 -6.11 6.30
N LYS A 13 -0.33 -6.42 6.83
CA LYS A 13 -0.46 -6.91 8.22
C LYS A 13 0.16 -8.29 8.40
N LYS A 14 0.06 -9.16 7.39
CA LYS A 14 0.66 -10.50 7.41
C LYS A 14 2.18 -10.45 7.17
N ASP A 15 2.63 -9.49 6.38
CA ASP A 15 4.04 -9.24 6.09
C ASP A 15 4.37 -7.76 6.24
N SER A 16 4.83 -7.40 7.44
CA SER A 16 5.11 -6.03 7.85
C SER A 16 6.48 -5.51 7.40
N LYS A 17 7.33 -6.37 6.82
CA LYS A 17 8.69 -6.03 6.41
C LYS A 17 8.70 -4.88 5.39
N PRO A 18 9.47 -3.80 5.62
CA PRO A 18 9.52 -2.66 4.71
C PRO A 18 9.93 -3.05 3.28
N GLU A 19 10.89 -3.98 3.14
CA GLU A 19 11.40 -4.44 1.84
C GLU A 19 10.33 -5.14 0.98
N ASN A 20 9.29 -5.72 1.61
CA ASN A 20 8.23 -6.42 0.91
C ASN A 20 7.08 -5.50 0.49
N ARG A 21 7.09 -4.22 0.89
CA ARG A 21 6.03 -3.26 0.61
C ARG A 21 5.82 -3.07 -0.90
N GLN A 22 6.90 -2.84 -1.64
CA GLN A 22 6.84 -2.63 -3.09
C GLN A 22 6.37 -3.90 -3.82
N LEU A 23 6.74 -5.08 -3.34
CA LEU A 23 6.31 -6.36 -3.90
C LEU A 23 4.79 -6.53 -3.76
N ILE A 24 4.25 -6.31 -2.56
CA ILE A 24 2.82 -6.40 -2.28
C ILE A 24 2.05 -5.36 -3.11
N PHE A 25 2.54 -4.12 -3.15
CA PHE A 25 1.93 -3.06 -3.98
C PHE A 25 1.85 -3.46 -5.45
N THR A 26 2.96 -3.96 -6.00
CA THR A 26 3.03 -4.38 -7.41
C THR A 26 2.07 -5.52 -7.71
N ALA A 27 1.93 -6.48 -6.80
CA ALA A 27 0.98 -7.59 -6.95
C ALA A 27 -0.47 -7.08 -7.00
N VAL A 28 -0.86 -6.19 -6.09
CA VAL A 28 -2.22 -5.63 -6.06
C VAL A 28 -2.48 -4.73 -7.27
N ALA A 29 -1.49 -3.93 -7.70
CA ALA A 29 -1.60 -3.08 -8.89
C ALA A 29 -1.82 -3.90 -10.18
N ARG A 30 -1.20 -5.09 -10.29
CA ARG A 30 -1.46 -6.03 -11.39
C ARG A 30 -2.89 -6.54 -11.37
N SER A 31 -3.42 -6.93 -10.21
CA SER A 31 -4.83 -7.33 -10.08
C SER A 31 -5.78 -6.19 -10.47
N ILE A 32 -5.48 -4.95 -10.11
CA ILE A 32 -6.28 -3.78 -10.55
C ILE A 32 -6.22 -3.63 -12.08
N ALA A 33 -5.07 -3.83 -12.71
CA ALA A 33 -4.96 -3.74 -14.17
C ALA A 33 -5.80 -4.80 -14.89
N GLU A 34 -6.01 -5.97 -14.27
CA GLU A 34 -6.79 -7.08 -14.86
C GLU A 34 -8.32 -6.94 -14.63
N MET A 35 -8.75 -6.42 -13.47
CA MET A 35 -10.16 -6.46 -13.07
C MET A 35 -10.70 -5.20 -12.39
N GLY A 36 -9.84 -4.21 -12.14
CA GLY A 36 -10.21 -2.97 -11.47
C GLY A 36 -10.38 -1.78 -12.43
N THR A 37 -10.40 -0.59 -11.84
CA THR A 37 -10.56 0.69 -12.52
C THR A 37 -9.37 1.61 -12.23
N ILE A 38 -9.27 2.70 -12.98
CA ILE A 38 -8.27 3.74 -12.72
C ILE A 38 -8.45 4.38 -11.33
N GLU A 39 -9.68 4.49 -10.82
CA GLU A 39 -9.94 5.02 -9.48
C GLU A 39 -9.47 4.04 -8.39
N ASP A 40 -9.50 2.74 -8.68
CA ASP A 40 -8.93 1.74 -7.78
C ASP A 40 -7.41 1.88 -7.67
N LEU A 41 -6.75 2.09 -8.81
CA LEU A 41 -5.30 2.31 -8.84
C LEU A 41 -4.92 3.60 -8.10
N LYS A 42 -5.65 4.70 -8.32
CA LYS A 42 -5.43 5.97 -7.60
C LYS A 42 -5.57 5.81 -6.09
N SER A 43 -6.58 5.06 -5.65
CA SER A 43 -6.80 4.79 -4.23
C SER A 43 -5.64 3.98 -3.63
N LEU A 44 -5.14 2.97 -4.35
CA LEU A 44 -3.99 2.17 -3.92
C LEU A 44 -2.70 3.00 -3.85
N VAL A 45 -2.42 3.82 -4.86
CA VAL A 45 -1.24 4.71 -4.90
C VAL A 45 -1.28 5.70 -3.73
N SER A 46 -2.41 6.37 -3.51
CA SER A 46 -2.56 7.32 -2.41
C SER A 46 -2.31 6.67 -1.04
N TYR A 47 -2.82 5.45 -0.83
CA TYR A 47 -2.55 4.72 0.41
C TYR A 47 -1.07 4.35 0.55
N TYR A 48 -0.46 3.77 -0.50
CA TYR A 48 0.95 3.38 -0.52
C TYR A 48 1.89 4.55 -0.23
N GLU A 49 1.66 5.71 -0.84
CA GLU A 49 2.43 6.93 -0.60
C GLU A 49 2.27 7.45 0.84
N SER A 50 1.06 7.35 1.41
CA SER A 50 0.82 7.76 2.80
C SER A 50 1.61 6.93 3.82
N GLU A 51 1.94 5.66 3.49
CA GLU A 51 2.79 4.84 4.34
C GLU A 51 4.24 5.34 4.38
N TRP A 52 4.71 6.04 3.34
CA TRP A 52 6.05 6.66 3.35
C TRP A 52 6.11 7.88 4.27
N GLY A 53 5.07 8.72 4.26
CA GLY A 53 4.97 9.85 5.18
C GLY A 53 4.93 9.42 6.65
N LYS A 54 4.23 8.32 6.97
CA LYS A 54 4.12 7.81 8.35
C LYS A 54 5.45 7.31 8.93
N ASN A 55 6.30 6.63 8.15
CA ASN A 55 7.60 6.17 8.70
C ASN A 55 8.54 7.35 8.92
N PHE A 56 8.42 8.43 8.13
CA PHE A 56 9.27 9.62 8.30
C PHE A 56 8.96 10.34 9.63
N ASP A 57 7.70 10.40 10.03
CA ASP A 57 7.30 11.02 11.30
C ASP A 57 7.58 10.11 12.52
N GLU A 58 7.52 8.78 12.37
CA GLU A 58 7.87 7.84 13.44
C GLU A 58 9.40 7.73 13.67
N GLU A 59 10.22 7.84 12.62
CA GLU A 59 11.69 7.84 12.76
C GLU A 59 12.23 9.20 13.27
N ASN A 60 11.54 10.32 13.04
CA ASN A 60 11.97 11.66 13.48
C ASN A 60 11.35 12.15 14.82
N ASN A 61 10.36 11.45 15.40
CA ASN A 61 9.81 11.76 16.73
C ASN A 61 10.51 11.00 17.88
N ILE A 62 11.65 10.35 17.62
CA ILE A 62 12.50 9.69 18.63
C ILE A 62 13.79 10.52 18.83
N ALA A 63 13.65 11.84 18.97
CA ALA A 63 14.74 12.77 19.30
C ALA A 63 14.43 13.56 20.57
#